data_AF-A0A2N1NUC1-F1
#
_entry.id   AF-A0A2N1NUC1-F1
#
_cell.length_a   1.000
_cell.length_b   1.000
_cell.length_c   1.000
_cell.angle_alpha   90.00
_cell.angle_beta   90.00
_cell.angle_gamma   90.00
#
_symmetry.space_group_name_H-M   'P 1'
#
loop_
_entity.id
_entity.type
_entity.pdbx_description
1 polymer ?
#
loop_
_entity_poly.entity_id
_entity_poly.type
_entity_poly.pdbx_seq_one_letter_code
_entity_poly.pdbx_strand_id
1 'polypeptide(L)' 'MFGGGLRICPGRKLAMIELVCLIALLYRKYEIDLVDMNAPLKVISGGVTACTELLVEIKPRN' A
#
# COMPACT_ATOMS: atom_id res chain seq x y z
N MET A 1 6.90 -9.04 8.25
CA MET A 1 5.73 -8.98 7.34
C MET A 1 4.90 -10.27 7.36
N PHE A 2 5.48 -11.46 7.14
CA PHE A 2 4.70 -12.70 6.97
C PHE A 2 4.90 -13.76 8.06
N GLY A 3 5.38 -13.39 9.25
CA GLY A 3 5.73 -14.36 10.30
C GLY A 3 6.97 -15.19 9.95
N GLY A 4 7.08 -16.40 10.52
CA GLY A 4 8.22 -17.30 10.35
C GLY A 4 7.96 -18.73 10.84
N GLY A 5 8.85 -19.66 10.47
CA GLY A 5 8.75 -21.08 10.83
C GLY A 5 7.44 -21.73 10.34
N LEU A 6 6.83 -22.55 11.19
CA LEU A 6 5.57 -23.25 10.90
C LEU A 6 4.36 -22.30 10.76
N ARG A 7 4.46 -21.07 11.28
CA ARG A 7 3.40 -20.05 11.21
C ARG A 7 3.69 -18.97 10.17
N ILE A 8 4.47 -19.31 9.14
CA ILE A 8 4.67 -18.40 8.02
C ILE A 8 3.38 -18.26 7.21
N CYS A 9 3.06 -17.04 6.78
CA CYS A 9 1.82 -16.78 6.04
C CYS A 9 1.79 -17.60 4.75
N PRO A 10 0.83 -18.52 4.57
CA PRO A 10 0.73 -19.31 3.35
C PRO A 10 0.39 -18.44 2.13
N GLY A 11 -0.30 -17.32 2.34
CA GLY A 11 -0.67 -16.35 1.32
C GLY A 11 0.44 -15.40 0.87
N ARG A 12 1.66 -15.46 1.45
CA ARG A 12 2.74 -14.49 1.18
C ARG A 12 3.09 -14.36 -0.31
N LYS A 13 3.00 -15.43 -1.09
CA LYS A 13 3.29 -15.39 -2.53
C LYS A 13 2.23 -14.61 -3.29
N LEU A 14 0.95 -14.88 -3.00
CA LEU A 14 -0.16 -14.15 -3.61
C LEU A 14 -0.12 -12.67 -3.21
N ALA A 15 0.06 -12.37 -1.92
CA ALA A 15 0.15 -11.00 -1.42
C ALA A 15 1.28 -10.19 -2.10
N MET A 16 2.43 -10.82 -2.36
CA MET A 16 3.51 -10.15 -3.09
C MET A 16 3.16 -9.91 -4.56
N ILE A 17 2.49 -10.85 -5.22
CA ILE A 17 2.02 -10.67 -6.62
C ILE A 17 1.03 -9.51 -6.68
N GLU A 18 0.01 -9.49 -5.81
CA GLU A 18 -0.99 -8.43 -5.75
C GLU A 18 -0.34 -7.07 -5.50
N LEU A 19 0.58 -6.98 -4.54
CA LEU A 19 1.27 -5.73 -4.21
C LEU A 19 2.11 -5.22 -5.39
N VAL A 20 2.92 -6.08 -6.01
CA VAL A 20 3.78 -5.69 -7.13
C VAL A 20 2.94 -5.30 -8.35
N CYS A 21 1.92 -6.10 -8.69
CA CYS A 21 1.03 -5.80 -9.81
C CYS A 21 0.29 -4.48 -9.61
N LEU A 22 -0.24 -4.24 -8.41
CA LEU A 22 -0.96 -3.00 -8.09
C LEU A 22 -0.04 -1.78 -8.24
N ILE A 23 1.12 -1.78 -7.57
CA ILE A 23 2.07 -0.66 -7.61
C ILE A 23 2.55 -0.41 -9.04
N ALA A 24 2.93 -1.47 -9.77
CA ALA A 24 3.39 -1.34 -11.14
C ALA A 24 2.30 -0.78 -12.08
N LEU A 25 1.06 -1.25 -11.98
CA LEU A 25 -0.03 -0.79 -12.83
C LEU A 25 -0.46 0.64 -12.50
N LEU A 26 -0.48 1.02 -11.23
CA LEU A 26 -0.80 2.37 -10.78
C LEU A 26 0.23 3.38 -11.30
N TYR A 27 1.51 3.21 -10.96
CA TYR A 27 2.55 4.18 -11.33
C TYR A 27 2.89 4.19 -12.83
N ARG A 28 2.55 3.13 -13.56
CA ARG A 28 2.64 3.12 -15.03
C ARG A 28 1.62 4.04 -15.67
N LYS A 29 0.42 4.14 -15.09
CA LYS A 29 -0.71 4.87 -15.69
C LYS A 29 -0.97 6.23 -15.06
N TYR A 30 -0.49 6.45 -13.84
CA TYR A 30 -0.83 7.63 -13.07
C TYR A 30 0.40 8.22 -12.40
N GLU A 31 0.43 9.55 -12.37
CA GLU A 31 1.20 10.33 -11.42
C GLU A 31 0.31 10.52 -10.18
N ILE A 32 0.84 10.17 -8.99
CA ILE A 32 0.10 10.16 -7.74
C ILE A 32 0.88 10.99 -6.74
N ASP A 33 0.27 12.09 -6.28
CA ASP A 33 0.83 13.01 -5.29
C ASP A 33 -0.03 13.04 -4.03
N LEU A 34 0.57 13.29 -2.87
CA LEU A 34 -0.19 13.55 -1.65
C LEU A 34 -0.84 14.93 -1.73
N VAL A 35 -2.11 15.04 -1.31
CA VAL A 35 -2.80 16.34 -1.27
C VAL A 35 -2.11 17.31 -0.30
N ASP A 36 -1.62 16.79 0.83
CA ASP A 36 -0.80 17.53 1.77
C ASP A 36 0.34 16.62 2.26
N MET A 37 1.58 16.99 1.95
CA MET A 37 2.77 16.24 2.30
C MET A 37 3.21 16.45 3.77
N ASN A 38 2.66 17.48 4.43
CA ASN A 38 2.96 17.82 5.83
C ASN A 38 1.88 17.32 6.80
N ALA A 39 0.71 16.93 6.29
CA ALA A 39 -0.36 16.41 7.13
C ALA A 39 0.07 15.08 7.80
N PRO A 40 -0.26 14.88 9.10
CA PRO A 40 0.03 13.63 9.77
C PRO A 40 -0.82 12.48 9.21
N LEU A 41 -0.23 11.28 9.12
CA LEU A 41 -0.95 10.08 8.70
C LEU A 41 -1.96 9.62 9.75
N LYS A 42 -3.19 9.32 9.32
CA LYS A 42 -4.25 8.79 10.19
C LYS A 42 -4.13 7.28 10.35
N VAL A 43 -3.23 6.88 11.25
CA VAL A 43 -2.89 5.48 11.50
C VAL A 43 -3.64 4.93 12.70
N ILE A 44 -4.18 3.71 12.56
CA ILE A 44 -4.64 2.89 13.68
C ILE A 44 -3.67 1.72 13.88
N SER A 45 -3.42 1.36 15.13
CA SER A 45 -2.53 0.25 15.48
C SER A 45 -3.23 -0.73 16.42
N GLY A 46 -3.10 -2.01 16.13
CA GLY A 46 -3.65 -3.14 16.88
C GLY A 46 -2.98 -4.43 16.43
N GLY A 47 -3.75 -5.45 16.02
CA GLY A 47 -3.18 -6.65 15.37
C GLY A 47 -2.56 -6.37 13.98
N VAL A 48 -2.98 -5.29 13.34
CA VAL A 48 -2.41 -4.75 12.10
C VAL A 48 -2.32 -3.23 12.26
N THR A 49 -1.24 -2.64 11.74
CA THR A 49 -1.11 -1.18 11.62
C THR A 49 -1.58 -0.76 10.23
N ALA A 50 -2.57 0.12 10.15
CA ALA A 50 -3.18 0.53 8.89
C ALA A 50 -3.41 2.04 8.85
N CYS A 51 -3.22 2.63 7.66
CA CYS A 51 -3.66 3.99 7.38
C CYS A 51 -5.16 3.94 7.03
N THR A 52 -5.99 4.64 7.80
CA THR A 52 -7.45 4.64 7.59
C THR A 52 -7.88 5.64 6.52
N GLU A 53 -7.04 6.63 6.23
CA GLU A 53 -7.36 7.72 5.32
C GLU A 53 -6.06 8.30 4.75
N LEU A 54 -5.99 8.39 3.43
CA LEU A 54 -4.86 8.97 2.71
C LEU A 54 -5.38 9.70 1.46
N LEU A 55 -5.39 11.03 1.50
CA LEU A 55 -5.85 11.85 0.38
C LEU A 55 -4.71 12.00 -0.63
N VAL A 56 -4.99 11.61 -1.87
CA VAL A 56 -4.05 11.67 -2.99
C VAL A 56 -4.69 12.37 -4.18
N GLU A 57 -3.90 13.12 -4.92
CA GLU A 57 -4.23 13.60 -6.25
C GLU A 57 -3.73 12.58 -7.28
N ILE A 58 -4.58 12.19 -8.23
CA ILE A 58 -4.25 11.21 -9.26
C ILE A 58 -4.40 11.86 -10.63
N LYS A 59 -3.30 11.93 -11.39
CA LYS A 59 -3.26 12.47 -12.75
C LYS A 59 -2.92 11.35 -13.74
N PRO A 60 -3.65 11.19 -14.86
CA PRO A 60 -3.25 10.27 -15.91
C PRO A 60 -1.86 10.61 -16.44
N ARG A 61 -1.00 9.61 -16.54
CA ARG A 61 0.33 9.71 -17.15
C ARG A 61 0.17 9.38 -18.63
N ASN A 62 0.34 10.40 -19.49
CA ASN A 62 0.30 10.27 -20.95
C ASN A 62 1.47 9.45 -21.48
#